data_AF-A0AA87K6V7-F1
#
_entry.id   AF-A0AA87K6V7-F1
#
_cell.length_a   1.000
_cell.length_b   1.000
_cell.length_c   1.000
_cell.angle_alpha   90.00
_cell.angle_beta   90.00
_cell.angle_gamma   90.00
#
_symmetry.space_group_name_H-M   'P 1'
#
loop_
_entity.id
_entity.type
_entity.pdbx_description
1 polymer ?
#
loop_
_entity_poly.entity_id
_entity_poly.type
_entity_poly.pdbx_seq_one_letter_code
_entity_poly.pdbx_strand_id
1 'polypeptide(L)' 'MALTAGIVGLPNVGKSTLFNAITKAGAEAANYPFATIDPNVGMVEVPDWRLQRLTELVHPKKTSTDNI' A
#
# COMPACT_ATOMS: atom_id res chain seq x y z
N MET A 1 -0.88 -17.78 -2.63
CA MET A 1 0.38 -17.12 -2.22
C MET A 1 0.21 -15.64 -2.50
N ALA A 2 0.35 -14.78 -1.50
CA ALA A 2 0.28 -13.33 -1.71
C ALA A 2 1.64 -12.84 -2.24
N LEU A 3 1.62 -12.05 -3.31
CA LEU A 3 2.81 -11.39 -3.85
C LEU A 3 2.98 -10.07 -3.12
N THR A 4 4.19 -9.79 -2.64
CA THR A 4 4.56 -8.53 -1.99
C THR A 4 5.65 -7.83 -2.79
N ALA A 5 5.63 -6.49 -2.78
CA ALA A 5 6.63 -5.67 -3.45
C ALA A 5 7.39 -4.81 -2.42
N GLY A 6 8.70 -4.66 -2.61
CA GLY A 6 9.56 -3.86 -1.73
C GLY A 6 10.05 -2.57 -2.41
N ILE A 7 10.03 -1.45 -1.67
CA ILE A 7 10.62 -0.18 -2.12
C ILE A 7 12.11 -0.17 -1.76
N VAL A 8 12.99 -0.17 -2.76
CA VAL A 8 14.46 -0.18 -2.57
C VAL A 8 15.12 1.06 -3.16
N GLY A 9 16.25 1.49 -2.60
CA GLY A 9 17.00 2.65 -3.10
C GLY A 9 18.00 3.22 -2.09
N LEU A 10 18.88 4.10 -2.57
CA LEU A 10 19.96 4.73 -1.79
C LEU A 10 19.45 5.48 -0.55
N PRO A 11 20.31 5.74 0.46
CA PRO A 11 19.94 6.57 1.61
C PRO A 11 19.37 7.94 1.19
N ASN A 12 18.38 8.45 1.93
CA ASN A 12 17.79 9.79 1.76
C ASN A 12 17.11 10.11 0.41
N VAL A 13 16.83 9.12 -0.45
CA VAL A 13 16.10 9.34 -1.73
C VAL A 13 14.56 9.46 -1.58
N GLY A 14 14.04 9.64 -0.36
CA GLY A 14 12.61 9.81 -0.12
C GLY A 14 11.77 8.52 -0.03
N LYS A 15 12.40 7.34 0.17
CA LYS A 15 11.69 6.05 0.28
C LYS A 15 10.54 6.06 1.29
N SER A 16 10.80 6.54 2.51
CA SER A 16 9.79 6.64 3.58
C SER A 16 8.70 7.65 3.24
N THR A 17 9.05 8.74 2.56
CA THR A 17 8.09 9.74 2.08
C THR A 17 7.12 9.14 1.07
N LEU A 18 7.64 8.36 0.10
CA LEU A 18 6.81 7.67 -0.88
C LEU A 18 5.91 6.62 -0.21
N PHE A 19 6.47 5.81 0.69
CA PHE A 19 5.72 4.79 1.43
C PHE A 19 4.56 5.41 2.21
N ASN A 20 4.79 6.52 2.92
CA ASN A 20 3.74 7.20 3.69
C ASN A 20 2.67 7.82 2.79
N ALA A 21 3.08 8.37 1.63
CA ALA A 21 2.15 8.97 0.68
C ALA A 21 1.19 7.94 0.07
N ILE A 22 1.68 6.73 -0.26
CA ILE A 22 0.87 5.70 -0.90
C ILE A 22 0.06 4.86 0.09
N THR A 23 0.56 4.63 1.31
CA THR A 23 -0.13 3.78 2.28
C THR A 23 -1.14 4.54 3.14
N LYS A 24 -1.08 5.89 3.20
CA LYS A 24 -1.78 6.73 4.19
C LYS A 24 -1.61 6.26 5.65
N ALA A 25 -0.79 5.24 5.88
CA ALA A 25 -0.37 4.78 7.18
C ALA A 25 0.57 5.85 7.69
N GLY A 26 0.21 6.48 8.80
CA GLY A 26 1.20 7.19 9.59
C GLY A 26 2.26 6.17 9.95
N ALA A 27 3.34 6.09 9.17
CA ALA A 27 4.47 5.25 9.55
C ALA A 27 4.99 5.86 10.84
N GLU A 28 4.60 5.25 11.95
CA GLU A 28 5.21 5.51 13.23
C GLU A 28 6.66 5.09 13.06
N ALA A 29 7.51 6.10 12.86
CA ALA A 29 8.95 5.96 12.89
C ALA A 29 9.35 5.65 14.33
N ALA A 30 9.13 4.41 14.75
CA ALA A 30 9.68 3.88 15.99
C ALA A 30 11.19 3.69 15.78
N ASN A 31 11.94 4.78 15.96
CA ASN A 31 13.40 4.80 15.97
C ASN A 31 13.91 4.13 17.26
N TYR A 32 13.97 2.80 17.31
CA TYR A 32 14.67 2.09 18.39
C TYR A 32 15.92 1.41 17.83
N PRO A 33 17.13 1.92 18.15
CA PRO A 33 18.36 1.19 17.83
C PRO A 33 18.35 -0.08 18.69
N PHE A 34 18.64 -1.23 18.07
CA PHE A 34 18.73 -2.59 18.65
C PHE A 34 17.50 -3.51 18.59
N ALA A 35 16.36 -3.10 18.02
CA ALA A 35 15.27 -4.05 17.69
C ALA A 35 15.37 -4.49 16.21
N THR A 36 15.06 -5.76 15.91
CA THR A 36 14.81 -6.23 14.55
C THR A 36 13.83 -5.26 13.89
N ILE A 37 14.28 -4.51 12.88
CA ILE A 37 13.43 -3.51 12.22
C ILE A 37 12.46 -4.29 11.33
N ASP A 38 11.27 -4.59 11.86
CA ASP A 38 10.18 -5.08 11.03
C ASP A 38 9.96 -4.07 9.89
N PRO A 39 9.98 -4.51 8.62
CA PRO A 39 9.81 -3.60 7.50
C PRO A 39 8.42 -2.95 7.61
N ASN A 40 8.32 -1.67 7.23
CA ASN A 40 6.99 -1.04 7.12
C ASN A 40 6.19 -1.78 6.04
N VAL A 41 5.14 -2.48 6.45
CA VAL A 41 4.20 -3.17 5.56
C VAL A 41 2.91 -2.37 5.51
N GLY A 42 2.43 -2.07 4.31
CA GLY A 42 1.15 -1.40 4.08
C GLY A 42 0.46 -1.98 2.85
N MET A 43 -0.85 -1.84 2.80
CA MET A 43 -1.67 -2.21 1.65
C MET A 43 -2.12 -0.96 0.92
N VAL A 44 -2.13 -0.99 -0.41
CA VAL A 44 -2.68 0.08 -1.24
C VAL A 44 -3.74 -0.50 -2.18
N GLU A 45 -4.83 0.24 -2.36
CA GLU A 45 -5.87 -0.12 -3.32
C GLU A 45 -5.35 0.03 -4.75
N VAL A 46 -5.62 -0.96 -5.59
CA VAL A 46 -5.31 -0.92 -7.01
C VAL A 46 -6.46 -0.22 -7.74
N PRO A 47 -6.23 0.96 -8.34
CA PRO A 47 -7.28 1.66 -9.08
C PRO A 47 -7.60 0.88 -10.37
N ASP A 48 -8.84 0.40 -10.48
CA ASP A 48 -9.34 -0.28 -11.67
C ASP A 48 -10.70 0.29 -12.10
N TRP A 49 -10.71 1.06 -13.19
CA TRP A 49 -11.91 1.65 -13.77
C TRP A 49 -12.88 0.59 -14.32
N ARG A 50 -12.40 -0.62 -14.63
CA ARG A 50 -13.25 -1.72 -15.11
C ARG A 50 -14.21 -2.19 -14.03
N LEU A 51 -13.79 -2.15 -12.75
CA LEU A 51 -14.65 -2.49 -11.63
C LEU A 51 -15.82 -1.50 -11.49
N GLN A 52 -15.58 -0.21 -11.76
CA GLN A 52 -16.65 0.80 -11.80
C GLN A 52 -17.64 0.50 -12.93
N ARG A 53 -17.13 0.20 -14.14
CA ARG A 53 -17.97 -0.18 -15.28
C ARG A 53 -18.82 -1.43 -15.00
N LEU A 54 -18.23 -2.45 -14.40
CA LEU A 54 -18.97 -3.65 -14.02
C LEU A 54 -20.04 -3.33 -12.97
N THR A 55 -19.72 -2.48 -11.99
CA THR A 55 -20.67 -2.03 -10.96
C THR A 55 -21.88 -1.31 -11.57
N GLU A 56 -21.66 -0.44 -12.56
CA GLU A 56 -22.74 0.24 -13.31
C GLU A 56 -23.63 -0.74 -14.09
N LEU A 57 -23.04 -1.81 -14.63
CA LEU A 57 -23.78 -2.77 -15.46
C LEU A 57 -24.62 -3.75 -14.62
N VAL A 58 -24.10 -4.22 -13.48
CA VAL A 58 -24.71 -5.33 -12.71
C VAL A 58 -25.31 -4.90 -11.36
N HIS A 59 -25.16 -3.63 -10.97
CA HIS A 59 -25.65 -3.06 -9.70
C HIS A 59 -25.45 -3.98 -8.48
N PRO A 60 -24.20 -4.40 -8.18
CA PRO A 60 -23.93 -5.28 -7.06
C PRO A 60 -24.11 -4.54 -5.73
N LYS A 61 -24.40 -5.27 -4.64
CA LYS A 61 -24.52 -4.69 -3.29
C LYS A 61 -23.21 -4.07 -2.77
N LYS A 62 -22.07 -4.47 -3.33
CA LYS A 62 -20.73 -4.01 -2.93
C LYS A 62 -19.77 -4.10 -4.11
N THR A 63 -18.94 -3.08 -4.26
CA THR A 63 -17.77 -3.08 -5.14
C THR A 63 -16.53 -3.26 -4.27
N SER A 64 -15.68 -4.23 -4.59
CA SER A 64 -14.41 -4.48 -3.90
C SER A 64 -13.27 -4.23 -4.88
N THR A 65 -12.30 -3.44 -4.45
CA THR A 65 -11.01 -3.25 -5.14
C THR A 65 -10.00 -4.26 -4.63
N ASP A 66 -8.99 -4.56 -5.45
CA ASP A 66 -7.85 -5.37 -5.03
C ASP A 66 -6.85 -4.52 -4.25
N ASN A 67 -6.17 -5.13 -3.28
CA ASN A 67 -5.12 -4.51 -2.47
C ASN A 67 -3.78 -5.19 -2.76
N ILE A 68 -2.71 -4.41 -2.87
CA ILE A 68 -1.31 -4.88 -3.00
C ILE A 68 -0.48 -4.37 -1.84
#